data_AF-A0A0F7GBW5-F1
#
_entry.id   AF-A0A0F7GBW5-F1
#
_cell.length_a   1.000
_cell.length_b   1.000
_cell.length_c   1.000
_cell.angle_alpha   90.00
_cell.angle_beta   90.00
_cell.angle_gamma   90.00
#
_symmetry.space_group_name_H-M   'P 1'
#
loop_
_entity.id
_entity.type
_entity.pdbx_description
1 polymer ?
#
loop_
_entity_poly.entity_id
_entity_poly.type
_entity_poly.pdbx_seq_one_letter_code
_entity_poly.pdbx_strand_id
1 'polypeptide(L)'
;MPVGMLIDTTKCILCKLCEIECHKFYELKDKRLAGTDTITELDAYHYVALQAHAVQRSDRTQIVGVSKRCLHCFNPACVSVCPVGALNKQADGAVVWDEGKCIGCRYCQNACPFDIPKFEWDEPWPKISKCIFCHEKRLVNGEVPVCFEVCPTKAIRFGERADMVALAHERIQAEPGKYYDYIYGEHEVGGTAVMYIGAVEPAELGFPEVEKEMYPAFTREFLSKIPFEVSALALFLSGVYLFRSKREASLKAKAEGQSKNEEQS
;
A
#
# COMPACT_ATOMS: atom_id res chain seq x y z
N MET A 1 -10.49 16.90 -2.58
CA MET A 1 -10.11 15.89 -3.61
C MET A 1 -8.82 15.22 -3.17
N PRO A 2 -8.50 13.99 -3.60
CA PRO A 2 -7.27 13.33 -3.15
C PRO A 2 -6.05 14.11 -3.62
N VAL A 3 -5.10 14.33 -2.70
CA VAL A 3 -3.83 14.98 -3.02
C VAL A 3 -2.94 14.04 -3.81
N GLY A 4 -2.01 14.61 -4.57
CA GLY A 4 -1.03 13.87 -5.35
C GLY A 4 0.34 14.53 -5.29
N MET A 5 1.34 13.71 -5.58
CA MET A 5 2.73 14.14 -5.68
C MET A 5 3.32 13.59 -6.98
N LEU A 6 3.85 14.48 -7.81
CA LEU A 6 4.59 14.12 -9.02
C LEU A 6 6.08 14.29 -8.78
N ILE A 7 6.86 13.24 -9.02
CA ILE A 7 8.31 13.25 -8.91
C ILE A 7 8.92 13.10 -10.31
N ASP A 8 9.56 14.16 -10.76
CA ASP A 8 10.27 14.20 -12.03
C ASP A 8 11.75 13.84 -11.82
N THR A 9 12.10 12.59 -12.14
CA THR A 9 13.47 12.08 -11.92
C THR A 9 14.48 12.75 -12.84
N THR A 10 14.04 13.32 -13.98
CA THR A 10 14.91 14.05 -14.91
C THR A 10 15.39 15.39 -14.35
N LYS A 11 14.70 15.93 -13.33
CA LYS A 11 15.05 17.17 -12.64
C LYS A 11 15.74 16.92 -11.30
N CYS A 12 15.87 15.67 -10.87
CA CYS A 12 16.52 15.34 -9.61
C CYS A 12 18.03 15.51 -9.73
N ILE A 13 18.63 16.28 -8.81
CA ILE A 13 20.09 16.54 -8.75
C ILE A 13 20.79 15.78 -7.63
N LEU A 14 20.16 14.74 -7.07
CA LEU A 14 20.75 13.91 -6.01
C LEU A 14 21.18 14.65 -4.72
N CYS A 15 20.58 15.81 -4.42
CA CYS A 15 20.98 16.65 -3.27
C CYS A 15 20.62 16.10 -1.87
N LYS A 16 19.86 14.99 -1.76
CA LYS A 16 19.39 14.37 -0.51
C LYS A 16 18.54 15.23 0.44
N LEU A 17 18.21 16.48 0.11
CA LEU A 17 17.41 17.37 0.97
C LEU A 17 16.05 16.77 1.35
N CYS A 18 15.36 16.12 0.41
CA CYS A 18 14.05 15.51 0.69
C CYS A 18 14.09 14.35 1.69
N GLU A 19 15.25 13.70 1.83
CA GLU A 19 15.50 12.61 2.77
C GLU A 19 15.92 13.18 4.13
N ILE A 20 16.93 14.05 4.14
CA ILE A 20 17.46 14.68 5.36
C ILE A 20 16.38 15.48 6.10
N GLU A 21 15.60 16.30 5.38
CA GLU A 21 14.60 17.15 6.01
C GLU A 21 13.35 16.35 6.42
N CYS A 22 13.04 15.25 5.72
CA CYS A 22 12.01 14.31 6.18
C CYS A 22 12.42 13.65 7.50
N HIS A 23 13.66 13.18 7.59
CA HIS A 23 14.22 12.57 8.79
C HIS A 23 14.16 13.55 9.97
N LYS A 24 14.70 14.77 9.80
CA LYS A 24 14.69 15.80 10.84
C LYS A 24 13.28 16.18 11.29
N PHE A 25 12.35 16.34 10.35
CA PHE A 25 10.97 16.74 10.66
C PHE A 25 10.22 15.74 11.55
N TYR A 26 10.54 14.45 11.41
CA TYR A 26 9.97 13.40 12.25
C TYR A 26 10.86 13.01 13.43
N GLU A 27 12.02 13.62 13.58
CA GLU A 27 13.00 13.32 14.63
C GLU A 27 13.33 11.81 14.68
N LEU A 28 13.47 11.19 13.51
CA LEU A 28 13.70 9.73 13.40
C LEU A 28 15.09 9.37 13.93
N LYS A 29 15.24 8.12 14.41
CA LYS A 29 16.52 7.62 14.91
C LYS A 29 17.50 7.45 13.74
N ASP A 30 18.65 8.13 13.76
CA ASP A 30 19.68 7.86 12.77
C ASP A 30 20.53 6.67 13.21
N LYS A 31 20.31 5.53 12.55
CA LYS A 31 21.02 4.28 12.81
C LYS A 31 21.79 3.77 11.59
N ARG A 32 21.90 4.56 10.52
CA ARG A 32 22.86 4.24 9.46
C ARG A 32 24.24 4.37 10.09
N LEU A 33 25.03 3.29 10.04
CA LEU A 33 26.38 3.26 10.59
C LEU A 33 27.17 4.45 10.05
N ALA A 34 27.88 5.17 10.91
CA ALA A 34 28.78 6.24 10.48
C ALA A 34 29.75 5.68 9.43
N GLY A 35 29.68 6.20 8.19
CA GLY A 35 30.45 5.69 7.04
C GLY A 35 29.67 4.77 6.09
N THR A 36 28.38 4.51 6.35
CA THR A 36 27.45 3.81 5.44
C THR A 36 26.50 4.76 4.71
N ASP A 37 27.01 5.93 4.34
CA ASP A 37 26.33 6.94 3.51
C ASP A 37 25.84 6.41 2.13
N THR A 38 26.20 5.15 1.84
CA THR A 38 25.84 4.33 0.69
C THR A 38 24.54 3.53 0.87
N ILE A 39 23.99 3.39 2.09
CA ILE A 39 22.66 2.77 2.28
C ILE A 39 21.62 3.74 1.74
N THR A 40 21.20 3.48 0.50
CA THR A 40 20.17 4.25 -0.22
C THR A 40 18.81 3.55 -0.19
N GLU A 41 18.66 2.54 0.65
CA GLU A 41 17.39 1.84 0.84
C GLU A 41 16.55 2.46 1.95
N LEU A 42 15.24 2.23 1.87
CA LEU A 42 14.32 2.53 2.94
C LEU A 42 14.59 1.58 4.12
N ASP A 43 14.53 2.15 5.32
CA ASP A 43 14.49 1.40 6.57
C ASP A 43 13.39 1.99 7.48
N ALA A 44 13.30 1.51 8.72
CA ALA A 44 12.26 1.95 9.64
C ALA A 44 12.41 3.42 10.11
N TYR A 45 13.54 4.06 9.83
CA TYR A 45 13.85 5.41 10.26
C TYR A 45 14.13 6.37 9.09
N HIS A 46 14.08 5.87 7.85
CA HIS A 46 14.20 6.65 6.63
C HIS A 46 12.96 6.46 5.75
N TYR A 47 11.96 7.33 5.92
CA TYR A 47 10.69 7.27 5.19
C TYR A 47 10.81 7.64 3.71
N VAL A 48 11.88 8.35 3.36
CA VAL A 48 12.27 8.73 2.02
C VAL A 48 13.73 8.35 1.86
N ALA A 49 14.07 7.64 0.79
CA ALA A 49 15.45 7.31 0.46
C ALA A 49 15.75 7.74 -0.97
N LEU A 50 16.86 8.46 -1.16
CA LEU A 50 17.30 8.90 -2.47
C LEU A 50 18.27 7.89 -3.07
N GLN A 51 17.83 7.24 -4.15
CA GLN A 51 18.58 6.21 -4.88
C GLN A 51 19.19 6.79 -6.15
N ALA A 52 20.42 6.38 -6.45
CA ALA A 52 21.09 6.71 -7.70
C ALA A 52 21.13 5.47 -8.59
N HIS A 53 20.56 5.58 -9.78
CA HIS A 53 20.51 4.50 -10.77
C HIS A 53 21.35 4.90 -11.98
N ALA A 54 22.24 4.01 -12.42
CA ALA A 54 22.97 4.17 -13.67
C ALA A 54 22.12 3.62 -14.80
N VAL A 55 21.62 4.50 -15.66
CA VAL A 55 20.72 4.15 -16.77
C VAL A 55 21.43 4.41 -18.10
N GLN A 56 21.08 3.64 -19.11
CA GLN A 56 21.61 3.86 -20.45
C GLN A 56 20.65 4.70 -21.27
N ARG A 57 21.14 5.84 -21.75
CA ARG A 57 20.35 6.74 -22.58
C ARG A 57 21.12 7.06 -23.84
N SER A 58 20.70 6.45 -24.94
CA SER A 58 21.46 6.46 -26.20
C SER A 58 22.88 5.93 -25.96
N ASP A 59 23.93 6.64 -26.40
CA ASP A 59 25.31 6.17 -26.35
C ASP A 59 26.04 6.56 -25.05
N ARG A 60 25.30 6.99 -24.00
CA ARG A 60 25.89 7.50 -22.75
C ARG A 60 25.18 6.94 -21.52
N THR A 61 25.99 6.54 -20.53
CA THR A 61 25.52 6.25 -19.18
C THR A 61 25.18 7.55 -18.45
N GLN A 62 23.98 7.64 -17.89
CA GLN A 62 23.55 8.75 -17.05
C GLN A 62 23.22 8.24 -15.64
N ILE A 63 23.56 9.03 -14.62
CA ILE A 63 23.09 8.78 -13.25
C ILE A 63 21.77 9.52 -13.04
N VAL A 64 20.72 8.80 -12.67
CA VAL A 64 19.39 9.35 -12.39
C VAL A 64 19.05 9.17 -10.92
N GLY A 65 18.57 10.24 -10.29
CA GLY A 65 18.11 10.23 -8.91
C GLY A 65 16.64 9.87 -8.78
N VAL A 66 16.34 8.84 -7.99
CA VAL A 66 14.99 8.36 -7.69
C VAL A 66 14.73 8.53 -6.20
N SER A 67 13.76 9.38 -5.85
CA SER A 67 13.36 9.54 -4.46
C SER A 67 12.30 8.50 -4.09
N LYS A 68 12.74 7.34 -3.60
CA LYS A 68 11.89 6.21 -3.20
C LYS A 68 11.16 6.53 -1.90
N ARG A 69 9.85 6.27 -1.87
CA ARG A 69 8.95 6.52 -0.73
C ARG A 69 7.63 5.78 -0.93
N CYS A 70 6.73 5.84 0.04
CA CYS A 70 5.38 5.27 -0.09
C CYS A 70 4.61 5.90 -1.26
N LEU A 71 3.98 5.05 -2.08
CA LEU A 71 3.15 5.51 -3.20
C LEU A 71 1.74 5.96 -2.79
N HIS A 72 1.31 5.66 -1.56
CA HIS A 72 -0.03 6.00 -1.06
C HIS A 72 -1.17 5.53 -2.00
N CYS A 73 -1.12 4.23 -2.33
CA CYS A 73 -2.03 3.57 -3.27
C CYS A 73 -3.51 3.84 -2.95
N PHE A 74 -4.37 3.86 -3.97
CA PHE A 74 -5.81 4.00 -3.78
C PHE A 74 -6.45 2.80 -3.11
N ASN A 75 -6.00 1.59 -3.47
CA ASN A 75 -6.39 0.33 -2.85
C ASN A 75 -5.16 -0.30 -2.16
N PRO A 76 -4.73 0.23 -1.01
CA PRO A 76 -3.48 -0.20 -0.37
C PRO A 76 -3.59 -1.61 0.19
N ALA A 77 -2.80 -2.53 -0.37
CA ALA A 77 -2.67 -3.91 0.11
C ALA A 77 -2.20 -3.96 1.58
N CYS A 78 -1.31 -3.04 1.97
CA CYS A 78 -0.81 -2.93 3.34
C CYS A 78 -1.91 -2.60 4.37
N VAL A 79 -2.93 -1.82 3.99
CA VAL A 79 -4.12 -1.58 4.84
C VAL A 79 -4.98 -2.83 4.91
N SER A 80 -5.25 -3.44 3.75
CA SER A 80 -6.14 -4.60 3.64
C SER A 80 -5.68 -5.82 4.43
N VAL A 81 -4.36 -5.99 4.59
CA VAL A 81 -3.77 -7.14 5.31
C VAL A 81 -3.56 -6.86 6.80
N CYS A 82 -3.78 -5.65 7.29
CA CYS A 82 -3.49 -5.30 8.68
C CYS A 82 -4.58 -5.83 9.62
N PRO A 83 -4.29 -6.83 10.49
CA PRO A 83 -5.33 -7.48 11.31
C PRO A 83 -5.85 -6.59 12.45
N VAL A 84 -5.10 -5.55 12.82
CA VAL A 84 -5.36 -4.67 13.97
C VAL A 84 -5.77 -3.25 13.54
N GLY A 85 -5.93 -3.01 12.23
CA GLY A 85 -6.32 -1.69 11.73
C GLY A 85 -5.33 -0.57 12.05
N ALA A 86 -4.04 -0.90 12.15
CA ALA A 86 -2.98 0.10 12.38
C ALA A 86 -2.71 0.95 11.13
N LEU A 87 -2.89 0.39 9.92
CA LEU A 87 -2.77 1.13 8.66
C LEU A 87 -4.14 1.59 8.20
N ASN A 88 -4.29 2.85 7.83
CA ASN A 88 -5.57 3.43 7.42
C ASN A 88 -5.40 4.38 6.22
N LYS A 89 -6.41 4.46 5.36
CA LYS A 89 -6.46 5.44 4.27
C LYS A 89 -7.33 6.63 4.69
N GLN A 90 -6.79 7.82 4.51
CA GLN A 90 -7.41 9.10 4.87
C GLN A 90 -8.18 9.68 3.68
N ALA A 91 -9.07 10.64 3.96
CA ALA A 91 -9.92 11.26 2.95
C ALA A 91 -9.14 12.07 1.90
N ASP A 92 -7.97 12.59 2.26
CA ASP A 92 -7.03 13.24 1.35
C ASP A 92 -6.26 12.25 0.46
N GLY A 93 -6.43 10.95 0.68
CA GLY A 93 -5.74 9.89 -0.05
C GLY A 93 -4.47 9.39 0.61
N ALA A 94 -3.98 10.05 1.67
CA ALA A 94 -2.83 9.58 2.44
C ALA A 94 -3.10 8.20 3.04
N VAL A 95 -2.06 7.37 3.08
CA VAL A 95 -2.08 6.08 3.78
C VAL A 95 -1.20 6.27 4.98
N VAL A 96 -1.78 6.26 6.17
CA VAL A 96 -1.10 6.54 7.44
C VAL A 96 -1.01 5.28 8.28
N TRP A 97 -0.20 5.35 9.33
CA TRP A 97 0.03 4.22 10.23
C TRP A 97 0.01 4.71 11.67
N ASP A 98 -0.80 4.04 12.48
CA ASP A 98 -1.00 4.28 13.91
C ASP A 98 -0.07 3.36 14.71
N GLU A 99 0.95 3.96 15.33
CA GLU A 99 1.96 3.26 16.11
C GLU A 99 1.37 2.51 17.30
N GLY A 100 0.39 3.10 17.98
CA GLY A 100 -0.21 2.55 19.19
C GLY A 100 -0.96 1.24 18.94
N LYS A 101 -1.49 1.05 17.73
CA LYS A 101 -2.19 -0.18 17.33
C LYS A 101 -1.28 -1.24 16.73
N CYS A 102 -0.09 -0.86 16.29
CA CYS A 102 0.77 -1.76 15.55
C CYS A 102 1.36 -2.85 16.44
N ILE A 103 1.18 -4.11 16.04
CA ILE A 103 1.71 -5.28 16.76
C ILE A 103 2.98 -5.86 16.12
N GLY A 104 3.56 -5.21 15.12
CA GLY A 104 4.79 -5.68 14.49
C GLY A 104 4.69 -7.00 13.72
N CYS A 105 3.48 -7.40 13.26
CA CYS A 105 3.29 -8.68 12.55
C CYS A 105 3.89 -8.75 11.13
N ARG A 106 4.33 -7.61 10.57
CA ARG A 106 5.00 -7.49 9.26
C ARG A 106 4.20 -7.92 8.02
N TYR A 107 2.93 -8.26 8.15
CA TYR A 107 2.09 -8.62 6.99
C TYR A 107 2.04 -7.50 5.94
N CYS A 108 1.96 -6.25 6.40
CA CYS A 108 1.98 -5.08 5.54
C CYS A 108 3.29 -4.89 4.75
N GLN A 109 4.43 -5.28 5.33
CA GLN A 109 5.72 -5.28 4.63
C GLN A 109 5.70 -6.29 3.47
N ASN A 110 5.26 -7.52 3.73
CA ASN A 110 5.19 -8.57 2.70
C ASN A 110 4.13 -8.30 1.63
N ALA A 111 3.01 -7.68 1.99
CA ALA A 111 1.92 -7.40 1.06
C ALA A 111 2.16 -6.17 0.17
N CYS A 112 3.14 -5.32 0.49
CA CYS A 112 3.41 -4.13 -0.31
C CYS A 112 4.23 -4.52 -1.55
N PRO A 113 3.69 -4.33 -2.78
CA PRO A 113 4.41 -4.69 -4.00
C PRO A 113 5.63 -3.79 -4.25
N PHE A 114 5.70 -2.65 -3.57
CA PHE A 114 6.76 -1.66 -3.69
C PHE A 114 7.80 -1.75 -2.55
N ASP A 115 7.68 -2.76 -1.66
CA ASP A 115 8.60 -2.99 -0.53
C ASP A 115 8.83 -1.72 0.33
N ILE A 116 7.73 -1.05 0.70
CA ILE A 116 7.78 0.24 1.40
C ILE A 116 7.73 0.13 2.93
N PRO A 117 6.78 -0.60 3.56
CA PRO A 117 6.73 -0.65 5.02
C PRO A 117 7.95 -1.38 5.56
N LYS A 118 8.69 -0.75 6.46
CA LYS A 118 9.93 -1.30 7.03
C LYS A 118 9.76 -1.57 8.51
N PHE A 119 10.34 -2.68 8.95
CA PHE A 119 10.26 -3.16 10.32
C PHE A 119 11.45 -2.66 11.14
N GLU A 120 11.17 -2.24 12.37
CA GLU A 120 12.18 -1.88 13.36
C GLU A 120 12.81 -3.16 13.93
N TRP A 121 14.04 -3.48 13.54
CA TRP A 121 14.67 -4.74 13.94
C TRP A 121 15.29 -4.72 15.33
N ASP A 122 15.38 -3.54 15.92
CA ASP A 122 16.24 -3.20 17.03
C ASP A 122 15.49 -2.62 18.24
N GLU A 123 14.15 -2.65 18.17
CA GLU A 123 13.28 -2.23 19.26
C GLU A 123 12.68 -3.46 19.96
N PRO A 124 12.55 -3.45 21.30
CA PRO A 124 11.92 -4.54 22.04
C PRO A 124 10.44 -4.75 21.67
N TRP A 125 9.77 -3.67 21.26
CA TRP A 125 8.36 -3.66 20.84
C TRP A 125 8.24 -3.16 19.40
N PRO A 126 8.79 -3.92 18.44
CA PRO A 126 9.12 -3.42 17.13
C PRO A 126 7.88 -3.09 16.31
N LYS A 127 7.96 -1.99 15.58
CA LYS A 127 6.87 -1.46 14.78
C LYS A 127 7.20 -1.51 13.29
N ILE A 128 6.18 -1.22 12.48
CA ILE A 128 6.34 -1.00 11.04
C ILE A 128 6.19 0.49 10.80
N SER A 129 7.13 1.09 10.10
CA SER A 129 7.06 2.49 9.73
C SER A 129 7.21 2.68 8.22
N LYS A 130 6.83 3.87 7.75
CA LYS A 130 6.89 4.30 6.35
C LYS A 130 6.51 5.76 6.24
N CYS A 131 6.70 6.35 5.06
CA CYS A 131 6.11 7.64 4.73
C CYS A 131 4.59 7.65 4.97
N ILE A 132 4.12 8.70 5.67
CA ILE A 132 2.70 9.00 5.97
C ILE A 132 2.21 10.26 5.24
N PHE A 133 2.87 10.63 4.15
CA PHE A 133 2.55 11.81 3.32
C PHE A 133 2.62 13.16 4.06
N CYS A 134 3.29 13.25 5.22
CA CYS A 134 3.19 14.43 6.09
C CYS A 134 1.76 14.71 6.58
N HIS A 135 0.88 13.69 6.56
CA HIS A 135 -0.53 13.86 6.88
C HIS A 135 -0.72 14.44 8.28
N GLU A 136 -0.22 13.76 9.31
CA GLU A 136 -0.52 14.07 10.71
C GLU A 136 -0.02 15.43 11.20
N LYS A 137 1.09 15.93 10.65
CA LYS A 137 1.71 17.19 11.09
C LYS A 137 1.53 18.35 10.12
N ARG A 138 1.23 18.10 8.82
CA ARG A 138 1.15 19.14 7.78
C ARG A 138 -0.14 19.14 7.00
N LEU A 139 -0.51 18.03 6.34
CA LEU A 139 -1.68 18.04 5.45
C LEU A 139 -2.98 18.34 6.20
N VAL A 140 -3.11 17.87 7.44
CA VAL A 140 -4.27 18.19 8.31
C VAL A 140 -4.41 19.69 8.59
N ASN A 141 -3.32 20.45 8.49
CA ASN A 141 -3.29 21.91 8.68
C ASN A 141 -3.34 22.68 7.35
N GLY A 142 -3.55 21.99 6.21
CA GLY A 142 -3.50 22.60 4.88
C GLY A 142 -2.09 22.96 4.40
N GLU A 143 -1.05 22.47 5.09
CA GLU A 143 0.34 22.67 4.69
C GLU A 143 0.80 21.61 3.68
N VAL A 144 1.92 21.87 3.00
CA VAL A 144 2.49 20.98 1.99
C VAL A 144 3.53 20.01 2.59
N PRO A 145 3.80 18.85 1.98
CA PRO A 145 4.84 17.93 2.46
C PRO A 145 6.24 18.57 2.49
N VAL A 146 7.04 18.24 3.51
CA VAL A 146 8.41 18.78 3.70
C VAL A 146 9.28 18.52 2.47
N CYS A 147 9.26 17.29 1.97
CA CYS A 147 10.04 16.89 0.80
C CYS A 147 9.70 17.69 -0.48
N PHE A 148 8.49 18.23 -0.60
CA PHE A 148 8.11 19.13 -1.69
C PHE A 148 8.71 20.53 -1.45
N GLU A 149 8.54 21.07 -0.25
CA GLU A 149 9.00 22.42 0.11
C GLU A 149 10.52 22.59 -0.05
N VAL A 150 11.29 21.57 0.32
CA VAL A 150 12.76 21.63 0.33
C VAL A 150 13.40 21.31 -1.02
N CYS A 151 12.63 20.96 -2.06
CA CYS A 151 13.18 20.52 -3.34
C CYS A 151 13.66 21.71 -4.19
N PRO A 152 14.98 21.94 -4.35
CA PRO A 152 15.49 23.16 -4.99
C PRO A 152 15.19 23.22 -6.49
N THR A 153 15.13 22.06 -7.15
CA THR A 153 14.90 21.95 -8.60
C THR A 153 13.43 21.79 -8.96
N LYS A 154 12.53 21.76 -7.97
CA LYS A 154 11.09 21.51 -8.16
C LYS A 154 10.83 20.20 -8.92
N ALA A 155 11.71 19.22 -8.72
CA ALA A 155 11.54 17.84 -9.20
C ALA A 155 10.31 17.21 -8.55
N ILE A 156 10.08 17.49 -7.28
CA ILE A 156 8.89 17.09 -6.55
C ILE A 156 7.84 18.20 -6.70
N ARG A 157 6.64 17.85 -7.13
CA ARG A 157 5.46 18.71 -7.21
C ARG A 157 4.34 18.10 -6.36
N PHE A 158 3.54 18.94 -5.75
CA PHE A 158 2.43 18.55 -4.88
C PHE A 158 1.21 19.40 -5.18
N GLY A 159 0.02 18.82 -5.07
CA GLY A 159 -1.25 19.48 -5.32
C GLY A 159 -2.38 18.46 -5.38
N GLU A 160 -3.46 18.78 -6.08
CA GLU A 160 -4.48 17.77 -6.39
C GLU A 160 -3.92 16.71 -7.34
N ARG A 161 -4.31 15.45 -7.14
CA ARG A 161 -3.76 14.38 -7.98
C ARG A 161 -4.09 14.55 -9.46
N ALA A 162 -5.29 15.02 -9.77
CA ALA A 162 -5.70 15.27 -11.16
C ALA A 162 -4.75 16.26 -11.85
N ASP A 163 -4.40 17.35 -11.16
CA ASP A 163 -3.45 18.34 -11.66
C ASP A 163 -2.04 17.76 -11.82
N MET A 164 -1.63 16.88 -10.90
CA MET A 164 -0.32 16.22 -10.98
C MET A 164 -0.23 15.25 -12.16
N VAL A 165 -1.32 14.55 -12.49
CA VAL A 165 -1.41 13.71 -13.70
C VAL A 165 -1.38 14.57 -14.95
N ALA A 166 -2.19 15.64 -15.00
CA ALA A 166 -2.21 16.57 -16.13
C ALA A 166 -0.83 17.19 -16.37
N LEU A 167 -0.14 17.62 -15.30
CA LEU A 167 1.23 18.16 -15.37
C LEU A 167 2.24 17.13 -15.87
N ALA A 168 2.06 15.85 -15.53
CA ALA A 168 2.94 14.79 -16.01
C ALA A 168 2.79 14.59 -17.53
N HIS A 169 1.55 14.47 -18.01
CA HIS A 169 1.23 14.38 -19.45
C HIS A 169 1.74 15.62 -20.21
N GLU A 170 1.51 16.83 -19.68
CA GLU A 170 2.00 18.08 -20.25
C GLU A 170 3.52 18.05 -20.46
N ARG A 171 4.29 17.63 -19.45
CA ARG A 171 5.76 17.56 -19.53
C ARG A 171 6.24 16.56 -20.56
N ILE A 172 5.63 15.38 -20.58
CA ILE A 172 5.98 14.32 -21.54
C ILE A 172 5.71 14.82 -22.98
N GLN A 173 4.56 15.44 -23.22
CA GLN A 173 4.18 15.96 -24.53
C GLN A 173 5.00 17.18 -24.96
N ALA A 174 5.39 18.05 -24.03
CA ALA A 174 6.19 19.23 -24.33
C ALA A 174 7.66 18.91 -24.68
N GLU A 175 8.22 17.84 -24.10
CA GLU A 175 9.61 17.43 -24.33
C GLU A 175 9.70 15.90 -24.60
N PRO A 176 9.14 15.38 -25.71
CA PRO A 176 9.03 13.92 -25.96
C PRO A 176 10.38 13.22 -26.09
N GLY A 177 11.44 13.94 -26.48
CA GLY A 177 12.80 13.40 -26.53
C GLY A 177 13.48 13.30 -25.15
N LYS A 178 12.89 13.90 -24.11
CA LYS A 178 13.44 13.98 -22.74
C LYS A 178 12.85 12.93 -21.81
N TYR A 179 11.59 12.58 -22.00
CA TYR A 179 10.85 11.67 -21.14
C TYR A 179 10.59 10.33 -21.84
N TYR A 180 10.57 9.26 -21.06
CA TYR A 180 9.91 8.02 -21.46
C TYR A 180 8.40 8.24 -21.33
N ASP A 181 7.62 7.84 -22.33
CA ASP A 181 6.18 8.08 -22.42
C ASP A 181 5.39 7.15 -21.47
N TYR A 182 5.62 7.33 -20.17
CA TYR A 182 5.01 6.54 -19.11
C TYR A 182 5.00 7.29 -17.78
N ILE A 183 3.85 7.26 -17.09
CA ILE A 183 3.68 7.83 -15.76
C ILE A 183 3.51 6.68 -14.76
N TYR A 184 4.58 6.36 -14.05
CA TYR A 184 4.54 5.30 -13.05
C TYR A 184 3.77 5.77 -11.81
N GLY A 185 2.79 5.01 -11.38
CA GLY A 185 1.81 5.34 -10.33
C GLY A 185 0.46 5.84 -10.86
N GLU A 186 0.33 6.11 -12.16
CA GLU A 186 -0.96 6.53 -12.70
C GLU A 186 -2.00 5.40 -12.64
N HIS A 187 -1.57 4.18 -12.96
CA HIS A 187 -2.42 3.00 -13.07
C HIS A 187 -1.95 1.82 -12.23
N GLU A 188 -0.71 1.82 -11.75
CA GLU A 188 -0.13 0.76 -10.92
C GLU A 188 -1.03 0.49 -9.71
N VAL A 189 -1.40 -0.77 -9.52
CA VAL A 189 -2.28 -1.26 -8.44
C VAL A 189 -3.63 -0.53 -8.34
N GLY A 190 -4.18 -0.11 -9.48
CA GLY A 190 -5.39 0.69 -9.57
C GLY A 190 -5.17 2.19 -9.31
N GLY A 191 -3.92 2.65 -9.35
CA GLY A 191 -3.50 4.04 -9.20
C GLY A 191 -2.98 4.40 -7.81
N THR A 192 -2.03 5.32 -7.79
CA THR A 192 -1.36 5.80 -6.58
C THR A 192 -1.37 7.32 -6.47
N ALA A 193 -1.10 7.85 -5.28
CA ALA A 193 -1.08 9.30 -5.07
C ALA A 193 0.31 9.90 -5.33
N VAL A 194 1.39 9.13 -5.14
CA VAL A 194 2.74 9.52 -5.58
C VAL A 194 3.02 8.86 -6.92
N MET A 195 3.43 9.67 -7.89
CA MET A 195 3.68 9.29 -9.28
C MET A 195 5.07 9.76 -9.71
N TYR A 196 5.63 9.08 -10.71
CA TYR A 196 6.95 9.34 -11.24
C TYR A 196 6.91 9.49 -12.76
N ILE A 197 7.69 10.44 -13.26
CA ILE A 197 8.07 10.52 -14.68
C ILE A 197 9.60 10.49 -14.77
N GLY A 198 10.10 9.88 -15.83
CA GLY A 198 11.54 9.67 -15.98
C GLY A 198 12.00 9.71 -17.42
N ALA A 199 13.32 9.59 -17.58
CA ALA A 199 14.00 9.60 -18.87
C ALA A 199 14.01 8.22 -19.58
N VAL A 200 13.79 7.16 -18.82
CA VAL A 200 13.91 5.76 -19.21
C VAL A 200 12.74 4.97 -18.62
N GLU A 201 12.65 3.69 -18.95
CA GLU A 201 11.63 2.79 -18.43
C GLU A 201 11.69 2.69 -16.89
N PRO A 202 10.55 2.60 -16.17
CA PRO A 202 10.54 2.53 -14.71
C PRO A 202 11.39 1.39 -14.12
N ALA A 203 11.50 0.25 -14.81
CA ALA A 203 12.31 -0.89 -14.38
C ALA A 203 13.80 -0.52 -14.25
N GLU A 204 14.35 0.28 -15.17
CA GLU A 204 15.73 0.79 -15.12
C GLU A 204 15.96 1.75 -13.94
N LEU A 205 14.88 2.36 -13.42
CA LEU A 205 14.88 3.22 -12.24
C LEU A 205 14.65 2.44 -10.93
N GLY A 206 14.64 1.11 -10.99
CA GLY A 206 14.45 0.23 -9.84
C GLY A 206 12.99 0.11 -9.38
N PHE A 207 12.02 0.51 -10.20
CA PHE A 207 10.61 0.26 -9.91
C PHE A 207 10.22 -1.16 -10.30
N PRO A 208 9.48 -1.89 -9.43
CA PRO A 208 8.98 -3.21 -9.78
C PRO A 208 7.88 -3.12 -10.85
N GLU A 209 7.84 -4.10 -11.73
CA GLU A 209 6.66 -4.32 -12.57
C GLU A 209 5.54 -4.89 -11.72
N VAL A 210 4.39 -4.22 -11.73
CA VAL A 210 3.22 -4.58 -10.94
C VAL A 210 1.97 -4.54 -11.80
N GLU A 211 0.94 -5.26 -11.35
CA GLU A 211 -0.36 -5.25 -12.02
C GLU A 211 -1.00 -3.85 -11.99
N LYS A 212 -1.72 -3.51 -13.06
CA LYS A 212 -2.48 -2.25 -13.18
C LYS A 212 -3.84 -2.32 -12.50
N GLU A 213 -4.40 -3.52 -12.34
CA GLU A 213 -5.64 -3.70 -11.62
C GLU A 213 -5.43 -3.64 -10.10
N MET A 214 -6.49 -3.26 -9.38
CA MET A 214 -6.45 -3.28 -7.91
C MET A 214 -6.36 -4.72 -7.40
N TYR A 215 -5.42 -5.04 -6.51
CA TYR A 215 -5.29 -6.41 -6.00
C TYR A 215 -6.57 -7.02 -5.40
N PRO A 216 -7.42 -6.25 -4.66
CA PRO A 216 -8.68 -6.81 -4.18
C PRO A 216 -9.67 -7.20 -5.30
N ALA A 217 -9.50 -6.75 -6.55
CA ALA A 217 -10.34 -7.20 -7.66
C ALA A 217 -10.16 -8.70 -7.93
N PHE A 218 -8.93 -9.22 -7.81
CA PHE A 218 -8.65 -10.64 -8.05
C PHE A 218 -9.35 -11.57 -7.06
N THR A 219 -9.54 -11.14 -5.80
CA THR A 219 -10.18 -11.97 -4.77
C THR A 219 -11.67 -11.67 -4.61
N ARG A 220 -12.14 -10.48 -5.00
CA ARG A 220 -13.54 -10.07 -4.83
C ARG A 220 -14.51 -11.01 -5.52
N GLU A 221 -14.20 -11.45 -6.74
CA GLU A 221 -15.09 -12.36 -7.47
C GLU A 221 -15.31 -13.67 -6.71
N PHE A 222 -14.22 -14.27 -6.20
CA PHE A 222 -14.28 -15.49 -5.42
C PHE A 222 -14.93 -15.29 -4.06
N LEU A 223 -14.46 -14.30 -3.29
CA LEU A 223 -14.94 -14.03 -1.93
C LEU A 223 -16.43 -13.62 -1.90
N SER A 224 -16.93 -12.98 -2.97
CA SER A 224 -18.35 -12.60 -3.07
C SER A 224 -19.31 -13.80 -3.12
N LYS A 225 -18.81 -14.99 -3.50
CA LYS A 225 -19.61 -16.23 -3.59
C LYS A 225 -19.71 -16.96 -2.25
N ILE A 226 -18.77 -16.73 -1.32
CA ILE A 226 -18.70 -17.40 -0.01
C ILE A 226 -19.99 -17.25 0.82
N PRO A 227 -20.61 -16.06 0.97
CA PRO A 227 -21.84 -15.93 1.76
C PRO A 227 -22.98 -16.81 1.25
N PHE A 228 -23.11 -16.94 -0.08
CA PHE A 228 -24.11 -17.80 -0.69
C PHE A 228 -23.83 -19.28 -0.40
N GLU A 229 -22.59 -19.73 -0.61
CA GLU A 229 -22.19 -21.12 -0.37
C GLU A 229 -22.36 -21.52 1.11
N VAL A 230 -21.92 -20.67 2.04
CA VAL A 230 -22.09 -20.90 3.48
C VAL A 230 -23.56 -20.95 3.87
N SER A 231 -24.39 -20.06 3.30
CA SER A 231 -25.84 -20.06 3.56
C SER A 231 -26.52 -21.30 3.02
N ALA A 232 -26.16 -21.75 1.81
CA ALA A 232 -26.69 -22.97 1.21
C ALA A 232 -26.33 -24.20 2.04
N LEU A 233 -25.08 -24.31 2.49
CA LEU A 233 -24.64 -25.38 3.39
C LEU A 233 -25.38 -25.34 4.73
N ALA A 234 -25.53 -24.16 5.34
CA ALA A 234 -26.24 -24.00 6.61
C ALA A 234 -27.73 -24.40 6.50
N LEU A 235 -28.41 -24.01 5.41
CA LEU A 235 -29.79 -24.42 5.13
C LEU A 235 -29.90 -25.93 4.91
N PHE A 236 -28.97 -26.51 4.15
CA PHE A 236 -28.92 -27.95 3.93
C PHE A 236 -28.75 -28.73 5.24
N LEU A 237 -27.76 -28.34 6.06
CA LEU A 237 -27.50 -28.98 7.36
C LEU A 237 -28.68 -28.81 8.33
N SER A 238 -29.32 -27.65 8.34
CA SER A 238 -30.53 -27.39 9.13
C SER A 238 -31.70 -28.27 8.67
N GLY A 239 -31.88 -28.42 7.36
CA GLY A 239 -32.88 -29.33 6.78
C GLY A 239 -32.64 -30.78 7.16
N VAL A 240 -31.40 -31.26 7.07
CA VAL A 240 -31.01 -32.61 7.50
C VAL A 240 -31.27 -32.81 9.00
N TYR A 241 -30.93 -31.84 9.83
CA TYR A 241 -31.18 -31.89 11.28
C TYR A 241 -32.69 -31.99 11.58
N LEU A 242 -33.52 -31.13 10.98
CA LEU A 242 -34.97 -31.16 11.18
C LEU A 242 -35.62 -32.44 10.66
N PHE A 243 -35.12 -32.98 9.55
CA PHE A 243 -35.60 -34.26 9.02
C PHE A 243 -35.26 -35.42 9.96
N ARG A 244 -34.03 -35.48 10.47
CA ARG A 244 -33.60 -36.50 11.43
C ARG A 244 -34.38 -36.40 12.74
N SER A 245 -34.53 -35.21 13.30
CA SER A 245 -35.26 -35.02 14.56
C SER A 245 -36.73 -35.42 14.46
N LYS A 246 -37.41 -35.06 13.35
CA LYS A 246 -38.79 -35.52 13.09
C LYS A 246 -38.88 -37.05 12.94
N ARG A 247 -37.92 -37.66 12.25
CA ARG A 247 -37.87 -39.13 12.09
C ARG A 247 -37.64 -39.83 13.43
N GLU A 248 -36.72 -39.36 14.24
CA GLU A 248 -36.46 -39.89 15.59
C GLU A 248 -37.68 -39.74 16.51
N ALA A 249 -38.35 -38.58 16.48
CA ALA A 249 -39.58 -38.38 17.24
C ALA A 249 -40.71 -39.34 16.79
N SER A 250 -40.87 -39.55 15.48
CA SER A 250 -41.86 -40.51 14.94
C SER A 250 -41.55 -41.95 15.34
N LEU A 251 -40.27 -42.35 15.34
CA LEU A 251 -39.85 -43.68 15.77
C LEU A 251 -40.09 -43.90 17.27
N LYS A 252 -39.79 -42.91 18.12
CA LYS A 252 -40.09 -42.97 19.56
C LYS A 252 -41.59 -43.10 19.83
N ALA A 253 -42.41 -42.28 19.16
CA ALA A 253 -43.87 -42.35 19.30
C ALA A 253 -44.45 -43.71 18.86
N LYS A 254 -43.88 -44.35 17.82
CA LYS A 254 -44.27 -45.70 17.41
C LYS A 254 -43.87 -46.76 18.44
N ALA A 255 -42.66 -46.66 19.01
CA ALA A 255 -42.19 -47.59 20.04
C ALA A 255 -43.04 -47.51 21.33
N GLU A 256 -43.40 -46.30 21.77
CA GLU A 256 -44.27 -46.08 22.95
C GLU A 256 -45.72 -46.54 22.69
N GLY A 257 -46.21 -46.42 21.46
CA GLY A 257 -47.53 -46.94 21.08
C GLY A 257 -47.59 -48.47 21.03
N GLN A 258 -46.49 -49.14 20.66
CA GLN A 258 -46.40 -50.60 20.66
C GLN A 258 -46.30 -51.17 22.08
N SER A 259 -45.53 -50.54 22.98
CA SER A 259 -45.42 -51.02 24.37
C SER A 259 -46.75 -50.92 25.14
N LYS A 260 -47.56 -49.88 24.88
CA LYS A 260 -48.88 -49.71 25.50
C LYS A 260 -49.92 -50.74 25.02
N ASN A 261 -49.79 -51.23 23.79
CA ASN A 261 -50.67 -52.27 23.26
C ASN A 261 -50.29 -53.66 23.78
N GLU A 262 -49.02 -53.91 24.11
CA GLU A 262 -48.57 -55.17 24.74
C GLU A 262 -48.91 -55.24 26.23
N GLU A 263 -49.02 -54.10 26.94
CA GLU A 263 -49.45 -54.06 28.36
C GLU A 263 -50.96 -54.23 28.57
N GLN A 264 -51.76 -54.19 27.50
CA GLN A 264 -53.23 -54.28 27.52
C GLN A 264 -53.79 -55.62 26.98
N SER A 265 -52.93 -56.59 26.61
CA SER A 265 -53.33 -57.97 26.25
C SER A 265 -52.93 -58.95 27.33
#